data_AF-A0A3S0SWC6-F1
#
_entry.id   AF-A0A3S0SWC6-F1
#
_cell.length_a   1.000
_cell.length_b   1.000
_cell.length_c   1.000
_cell.angle_alpha   90.00
_cell.angle_beta   90.00
_cell.angle_gamma   90.00
#
_symmetry.space_group_name_H-M   'P 1'
#
loop_
_entity.id
_entity.type
_entity.pdbx_description
1 polymer ?
#
loop_
_entity_poly.entity_id
_entity_poly.type
_entity_poly.pdbx_seq_one_letter_code
_entity_poly.pdbx_strand_id
1 'polypeptide(L)'
;MILSYYRNNENSKIPFAKISLWLFIFAMIIILYAFRFELNFVKDRILAVLIPHYSWTEMPGQITLARQEDGHFYLKATLKDNQQIKFLIDTGASNIALTKEDALKLGFNLSTLKYTQKYSTANGINYAAPVRIDQLTIGDKTFYNVKAHVVYDGLDISLLGMSLIDQFKDFKITKDMLILNY
;
A
#
# COMPACT_ATOMS: atom_id res chain seq x y z
N MET A 1 -78.68 27.84 -18.48
CA MET A 1 -78.62 26.38 -18.76
C MET A 1 -77.48 26.15 -19.73
N ILE A 2 -76.39 25.57 -19.18
CA ILE A 2 -75.35 24.70 -19.78
C ILE A 2 -74.81 24.99 -21.20
N LEU A 3 -73.48 24.79 -21.29
CA LEU A 3 -72.61 24.47 -22.44
C LEU A 3 -71.94 25.71 -23.08
N SER A 4 -70.64 25.74 -23.34
CA SER A 4 -69.63 24.69 -23.35
C SER A 4 -68.24 25.34 -23.35
N TYR A 5 -67.49 25.01 -22.30
CA TYR A 5 -66.03 24.83 -22.21
C TYR A 5 -65.24 25.00 -23.53
N TYR A 6 -64.91 26.24 -23.89
CA TYR A 6 -63.96 26.51 -24.97
C TYR A 6 -62.54 26.58 -24.39
N ARG A 7 -61.74 25.56 -24.73
CA ARG A 7 -60.32 25.67 -25.08
C ARG A 7 -59.41 26.27 -24.01
N ASN A 8 -58.49 25.51 -23.43
CA ASN A 8 -57.26 25.21 -24.15
C ASN A 8 -56.61 23.99 -23.51
N ASN A 9 -56.50 22.90 -24.29
CA ASN A 9 -55.58 21.82 -23.99
C ASN A 9 -54.18 22.37 -24.29
N GLU A 10 -53.62 23.15 -23.36
CA GLU A 10 -52.18 23.44 -23.37
C GLU A 10 -51.50 22.11 -23.06
N ASN A 11 -51.28 21.35 -24.13
CA ASN A 11 -50.24 20.33 -24.21
C ASN A 11 -48.97 20.99 -23.66
N SER A 12 -48.69 20.77 -22.39
CA SER A 12 -47.45 21.14 -21.73
C SER A 12 -46.36 20.26 -22.32
N LYS A 13 -45.97 20.58 -23.56
CA LYS A 13 -44.78 20.04 -24.20
C LYS A 13 -43.66 20.38 -23.24
N ILE A 14 -43.18 19.37 -22.51
CA ILE A 14 -42.04 19.52 -21.62
C ILE A 14 -40.97 20.22 -22.47
N PRO A 15 -40.52 21.44 -22.10
CA PRO A 15 -39.65 22.21 -22.96
C PRO A 15 -38.42 21.35 -23.24
N PHE A 16 -38.08 21.14 -24.51
CA PHE A 16 -37.01 20.24 -24.93
C PHE A 16 -35.70 20.45 -24.14
N ALA A 17 -35.45 21.69 -23.69
CA ALA A 17 -34.36 22.06 -22.78
C ALA A 17 -34.33 21.29 -21.43
N LYS A 18 -35.49 20.96 -20.85
CA LYS A 18 -35.57 20.15 -19.63
C LYS A 18 -35.24 18.69 -19.90
N ILE A 19 -35.69 18.15 -21.03
CA ILE A 19 -35.39 16.77 -21.43
C ILE A 19 -33.89 16.63 -21.72
N SER A 20 -33.28 17.58 -22.43
CA SER A 20 -31.84 17.56 -22.71
C SER A 20 -30.99 17.69 -21.44
N LEU A 21 -31.41 18.51 -20.47
CA LEU A 21 -30.73 18.62 -19.18
C LEU A 21 -30.74 17.28 -18.42
N TRP A 22 -31.90 16.64 -18.35
CA TRP A 22 -32.01 15.33 -17.71
C TRP A 22 -31.19 14.26 -18.45
N LEU A 23 -31.24 14.22 -19.77
CA LEU A 23 -30.42 13.31 -20.57
C LEU A 23 -28.92 13.53 -20.32
N PHE A 24 -28.48 14.78 -20.19
CA PHE A 24 -27.10 15.10 -19.86
C PHE A 24 -26.73 14.63 -18.44
N ILE A 25 -27.58 14.86 -17.44
CA ILE A 25 -27.37 14.39 -16.06
C ILE A 25 -27.30 12.86 -16.03
N PHE A 26 -28.24 12.16 -16.67
CA PHE A 26 -28.23 10.70 -16.75
C PHE A 26 -27.00 10.19 -17.48
N ALA A 27 -26.60 10.81 -18.60
CA ALA A 27 -25.37 10.46 -19.31
C ALA A 27 -24.14 10.66 -18.43
N MET A 28 -24.04 11.77 -17.69
CA MET A 28 -22.95 12.03 -16.75
C MET A 28 -22.91 10.97 -15.64
N ILE A 29 -24.07 10.62 -15.05
CA ILE A 29 -24.15 9.59 -14.01
C ILE A 29 -23.76 8.21 -14.58
N ILE A 30 -24.22 7.86 -15.78
CA ILE A 30 -23.86 6.62 -16.45
C ILE A 30 -22.36 6.58 -16.72
N ILE A 31 -21.75 7.67 -17.20
CA ILE A 31 -20.31 7.76 -17.41
C ILE A 31 -19.57 7.61 -16.08
N LEU A 32 -19.93 8.37 -15.04
CA LEU A 32 -19.30 8.26 -13.72
C LEU A 32 -19.43 6.86 -13.12
N TYR A 33 -20.59 6.21 -13.30
CA TYR A 33 -20.81 4.85 -12.86
C TYR A 33 -20.04 3.84 -13.71
N ALA A 34 -20.01 4.00 -15.03
CA ALA A 34 -19.27 3.12 -15.93
C ALA A 34 -17.76 3.18 -15.63
N PHE A 35 -17.23 4.38 -15.39
CA PHE A 35 -15.81 4.64 -15.10
C PHE A 35 -15.45 4.59 -13.61
N ARG A 36 -16.36 4.10 -12.75
CA ARG A 36 -16.16 4.11 -11.29
C ARG A 36 -14.91 3.35 -10.84
N PHE A 37 -14.51 2.33 -11.59
CA PHE A 37 -13.34 1.50 -11.26
C PHE A 37 -12.04 2.19 -11.66
N GLU A 38 -12.01 2.81 -12.83
CA GLU A 38 -10.89 3.60 -13.35
C GLU A 38 -10.62 4.82 -12.46
N LEU A 39 -11.68 5.44 -11.93
CA LEU A 39 -11.56 6.54 -10.98
C LEU A 39 -10.87 6.13 -9.67
N ASN A 40 -11.09 4.90 -9.19
CA ASN A 40 -10.41 4.41 -7.99
C ASN A 40 -8.90 4.25 -8.21
N PHE A 41 -8.50 3.69 -9.36
CA PHE A 41 -7.09 3.56 -9.71
C PHE A 41 -6.38 4.92 -9.82
N VAL A 42 -7.03 5.92 -10.44
CA VAL A 42 -6.48 7.28 -10.51
C VAL A 42 -6.35 7.90 -9.11
N LYS A 43 -7.35 7.71 -8.24
CA LYS A 43 -7.30 8.18 -6.85
C LYS A 43 -6.12 7.58 -6.11
N ASP A 44 -5.90 6.27 -6.19
CA ASP A 44 -4.83 5.59 -5.44
C ASP A 44 -3.44 6.05 -5.91
N ARG A 45 -3.27 6.31 -7.21
CA ARG A 45 -2.04 6.91 -7.74
C ARG A 45 -1.81 8.33 -7.24
N ILE A 46 -2.86 9.15 -7.16
CA ILE A 46 -2.75 10.51 -6.60
C ILE A 46 -2.39 10.43 -5.12
N LEU A 47 -3.05 9.56 -4.35
CA LEU A 47 -2.73 9.35 -2.94
C LEU A 47 -1.30 8.84 -2.76
N ALA A 48 -0.79 8.00 -3.65
CA ALA A 48 0.59 7.52 -3.60
C ALA A 48 1.65 8.61 -3.84
N VAL A 49 1.31 9.66 -4.58
CA VAL A 49 2.17 10.84 -4.77
C VAL A 49 2.10 11.76 -3.55
N LEU A 50 0.91 11.92 -2.95
CA LEU A 50 0.68 12.86 -1.86
C LEU A 50 1.01 12.30 -0.47
N ILE A 51 0.82 10.99 -0.27
CA ILE A 51 0.98 10.30 1.00
C ILE A 51 2.17 9.36 0.89
N PRO A 52 3.28 9.67 1.57
CA PRO A 52 4.45 8.82 1.56
C PRO A 52 4.14 7.40 2.07
N HIS A 53 4.63 6.39 1.34
CA HIS A 53 4.48 4.97 1.67
C HIS A 53 3.02 4.49 1.70
N TYR A 54 2.16 5.10 0.88
CA TYR A 54 0.82 4.60 0.64
C TYR A 54 0.87 3.25 -0.08
N SER A 55 0.14 2.28 0.45
CA SER A 55 -0.06 0.95 -0.14
C SER A 55 -1.55 0.73 -0.30
N TRP A 56 -1.96 0.13 -1.41
CA TRP A 56 -3.37 -0.20 -1.66
C TRP A 56 -3.51 -1.63 -2.16
N THR A 57 -4.75 -2.10 -2.16
CA THR A 57 -5.13 -3.45 -2.59
C THR A 57 -6.10 -3.30 -3.75
N GLU A 58 -5.65 -3.59 -4.98
CA GLU A 58 -6.52 -3.56 -6.17
C GLU A 58 -7.43 -4.78 -6.24
N MET A 59 -6.93 -5.93 -5.79
CA MET A 59 -7.62 -7.21 -5.80
C MET A 59 -7.41 -7.92 -4.45
N PRO A 60 -8.40 -8.66 -3.93
CA PRO A 60 -8.19 -9.50 -2.76
C PRO A 60 -6.97 -10.41 -2.95
N GLY A 61 -6.08 -10.48 -1.96
CA GLY A 61 -4.85 -11.25 -2.09
C GLY A 61 -3.66 -10.48 -2.68
N GLN A 62 -3.76 -9.15 -2.79
CA GLN A 62 -2.70 -8.33 -3.39
C GLN A 62 -2.41 -7.07 -2.56
N ILE A 63 -1.15 -6.67 -2.53
CA ILE A 63 -0.73 -5.35 -2.10
C ILE A 63 0.16 -4.71 -3.17
N THR A 64 -0.16 -3.47 -3.52
CA THR A 64 0.58 -2.66 -4.48
C THR A 64 1.24 -1.49 -3.77
N LEU A 65 2.50 -1.27 -4.09
CA LEU A 65 3.38 -0.24 -3.53
C LEU A 65 3.87 0.65 -4.66
N ALA A 66 3.65 1.96 -4.55
CA ALA A 66 4.22 2.91 -5.47
C ALA A 66 5.67 3.23 -5.10
N ARG A 67 6.52 3.38 -6.11
CA ARG A 67 7.89 3.88 -5.93
C ARG A 67 7.81 5.31 -5.40
N GLN A 68 8.59 5.59 -4.37
CA GLN A 68 8.69 6.92 -3.78
C GLN A 68 9.67 7.79 -4.58
N GLU A 69 9.71 9.10 -4.28
CA GLU A 69 10.55 10.08 -4.98
C GLU A 69 12.05 9.75 -4.92
N ASP A 70 12.48 9.09 -3.83
CA ASP A 70 13.86 8.61 -3.66
C ASP A 70 14.20 7.39 -4.53
N GLY A 71 13.24 6.88 -5.30
CA GLY A 71 13.43 5.75 -6.18
C GLY A 71 13.23 4.39 -5.51
N HIS A 72 12.82 4.34 -4.25
CA HIS A 72 12.70 3.10 -3.49
C HIS A 72 11.23 2.69 -3.23
N PHE A 73 11.04 1.42 -2.87
CA PHE A 73 9.77 0.90 -2.40
C PHE A 73 9.79 0.72 -0.89
N TYR A 74 8.68 1.08 -0.26
CA TYR A 74 8.53 0.94 1.17
C TYR A 74 7.27 0.17 1.49
N LEU A 75 7.34 -0.62 2.55
CA LEU A 75 6.27 -1.46 3.01
C LEU A 75 6.04 -1.23 4.49
N LYS A 76 4.79 -1.08 4.89
CA LYS A 76 4.41 -1.10 6.31
C LYS A 76 4.00 -2.51 6.67
N ALA A 77 4.53 -2.98 7.79
CA ALA A 77 4.14 -4.24 8.39
C ALA A 77 3.62 -3.99 9.80
N THR A 78 2.55 -4.68 10.16
CA THR A 78 1.84 -4.55 11.42
C THR A 78 2.30 -5.64 12.39
N LEU A 79 2.56 -5.24 13.63
CA LEU A 79 2.92 -6.12 14.74
C LEU A 79 1.66 -6.59 15.49
N LYS A 80 1.84 -7.55 16.41
CA LYS A 80 0.74 -8.15 17.18
C LYS A 80 -0.06 -7.14 18.01
N ASP A 81 0.57 -6.04 18.44
CA ASP A 81 -0.02 -4.97 19.25
C ASP A 81 -0.50 -3.77 18.41
N ASN A 82 -0.69 -3.96 17.10
CA ASN A 82 -1.07 -2.94 16.11
C ASN A 82 -0.02 -1.85 15.86
N GLN A 83 1.19 -1.96 16.42
CA GLN A 83 2.29 -1.09 16.01
C GLN A 83 2.70 -1.38 14.56
N GLN A 84 3.26 -0.39 13.88
CA GLN A 84 3.72 -0.52 12.51
C GLN A 84 5.21 -0.29 12.42
N ILE A 85 5.89 -1.14 11.66
CA ILE A 85 7.27 -0.93 11.22
C ILE A 85 7.26 -0.63 9.73
N LYS A 86 8.00 0.41 9.36
CA LYS A 86 8.23 0.77 7.98
C LYS A 86 9.53 0.12 7.52
N PHE A 87 9.45 -0.64 6.44
CA PHE A 87 10.60 -1.27 5.80
C PHE A 87 10.90 -0.61 4.46
N LEU A 88 12.18 -0.44 4.17
CA LEU A 88 12.71 -0.25 2.82
C LEU A 88 12.86 -1.64 2.18
N ILE A 89 12.34 -1.82 0.96
CA ILE A 89 12.51 -3.08 0.24
C ILE A 89 13.89 -3.07 -0.41
N ASP A 90 14.72 -4.03 0.00
CA ASP A 90 16.10 -4.15 -0.45
C ASP A 90 16.33 -5.53 -1.08
N THR A 91 16.39 -5.56 -2.41
CA THR A 91 16.67 -6.78 -3.18
C THR A 91 18.09 -7.32 -2.97
N GLY A 92 19.01 -6.51 -2.42
CA GLY A 92 20.37 -6.92 -2.06
C GLY A 92 20.46 -7.59 -0.70
N ALA A 93 19.44 -7.45 0.16
CA ALA A 93 19.37 -8.07 1.46
C ALA A 93 18.75 -9.48 1.36
N SER A 94 19.38 -10.47 1.98
CA SER A 94 18.81 -11.82 2.05
C SER A 94 17.67 -11.91 3.06
N ASN A 95 17.86 -11.37 4.28
CA ASN A 95 16.89 -11.42 5.37
C ASN A 95 16.49 -10.01 5.83
N ILE A 96 15.51 -9.92 6.74
CA ILE A 96 15.15 -8.65 7.37
C ILE A 96 16.33 -8.11 8.18
N ALA A 97 16.67 -6.84 7.97
CA ALA A 97 17.60 -6.08 8.79
C ALA A 97 16.80 -5.07 9.62
N LEU A 98 16.97 -5.07 10.93
CA LEU A 98 16.25 -4.20 11.85
C LEU A 98 17.16 -3.09 12.36
N THR A 99 16.62 -1.89 12.43
CA THR A 99 17.18 -0.84 13.29
C THR A 99 17.04 -1.24 14.75
N LYS A 100 17.86 -0.64 15.62
CA LYS A 100 17.72 -0.81 17.08
C LYS A 100 16.35 -0.35 17.58
N GLU A 101 15.82 0.73 17.02
CA GLU A 101 14.51 1.28 17.38
C GLU A 101 13.38 0.29 17.06
N ASP A 102 13.36 -0.25 15.85
CA ASP A 102 12.33 -1.19 15.43
C ASP A 102 12.47 -2.55 16.14
N ALA A 103 13.70 -2.95 16.47
CA ALA A 103 13.93 -4.12 17.30
C ALA A 103 13.33 -3.95 18.72
N LEU A 104 13.37 -2.75 19.30
CA LEU A 104 12.70 -2.45 20.58
C LEU A 104 11.18 -2.51 20.45
N LYS A 105 10.60 -2.00 19.34
CA LYS A 105 9.15 -2.13 19.06
C LYS A 105 8.71 -3.59 18.96
N LEU A 106 9.59 -4.45 18.45
CA LEU A 106 9.40 -5.90 18.40
C LEU A 106 9.62 -6.60 19.76
N GLY A 107 9.96 -5.87 20.81
CA GLY A 107 10.16 -6.40 22.15
C GLY A 107 11.54 -7.02 22.41
N PHE A 108 12.51 -6.85 21.51
CA PHE A 108 13.86 -7.35 21.73
C PHE A 108 14.61 -6.50 22.76
N ASN A 109 15.30 -7.15 23.69
CA ASN A 109 16.19 -6.49 24.62
C ASN A 109 17.59 -6.33 24.01
N LEU A 110 17.93 -5.12 23.55
CA LEU A 110 19.20 -4.84 22.89
C LEU A 110 20.45 -5.15 23.75
N SER A 111 20.33 -5.12 25.07
CA SER A 111 21.45 -5.36 25.99
C SER A 111 21.84 -6.84 26.07
N THR A 112 20.93 -7.75 25.73
CA THR A 112 21.17 -9.21 25.76
C THR A 112 21.53 -9.78 24.38
N LEU A 113 21.38 -8.97 23.32
CA LEU A 113 21.71 -9.37 21.96
C LEU A 113 23.22 -9.56 21.78
N LYS A 114 23.59 -10.67 21.11
CA LYS A 114 24.97 -10.97 20.76
C LYS A 114 25.23 -10.61 19.30
N TYR A 115 25.98 -9.54 19.06
CA TYR A 115 26.32 -9.02 17.73
C TYR A 115 27.48 -9.81 17.11
N THR A 116 27.24 -11.08 16.78
CA THR A 116 28.28 -12.01 16.32
C THR A 116 28.42 -12.10 14.81
N GLN A 117 27.40 -11.68 14.05
CA GLN A 117 27.45 -11.75 12.58
C GLN A 117 28.15 -10.51 12.03
N LYS A 118 29.14 -10.71 11.16
CA LYS A 118 29.84 -9.63 10.46
C LYS A 118 29.21 -9.38 9.10
N TYR A 119 29.01 -8.11 8.77
CA TYR A 119 28.54 -7.65 7.46
C TYR A 119 29.54 -6.63 6.90
N SER A 120 29.87 -6.76 5.62
CA SER A 120 30.70 -5.76 4.93
C SER A 120 29.77 -4.70 4.35
N THR A 121 29.99 -3.46 4.74
CA THR A 121 29.28 -2.29 4.21
C THR A 121 30.28 -1.36 3.52
N ALA A 122 29.78 -0.36 2.79
CA ALA A 122 30.65 0.65 2.18
C ALA A 122 31.49 1.43 3.21
N ASN A 123 31.02 1.51 4.47
CA ASN A 123 31.69 2.18 5.57
C ASN A 123 32.61 1.24 6.39
N GLY A 124 32.83 0.01 5.93
CA GLY A 124 33.65 -1.00 6.59
C GLY A 124 32.85 -2.15 7.20
N ILE A 125 33.47 -2.85 8.17
CA ILE A 125 32.86 -4.03 8.82
C ILE A 125 31.86 -3.56 9.88
N ASN A 126 30.63 -4.03 9.75
CA ASN A 126 29.57 -3.84 10.71
C ASN A 126 29.17 -5.18 11.36
N TYR A 127 28.45 -5.12 12.46
CA TYR A 127 28.02 -6.29 13.21
C TYR A 127 26.50 -6.32 13.32
N ALA A 128 25.92 -7.52 13.37
CA ALA A 128 24.52 -7.70 13.65
C ALA A 128 24.26 -8.89 14.59
N ALA A 129 23.16 -8.80 15.32
CA ALA A 129 22.66 -9.86 16.18
C ALA A 129 21.53 -10.61 15.49
N PRO A 130 21.64 -11.93 15.25
CA PRO A 130 20.55 -12.70 14.67
C PRO A 130 19.37 -12.79 15.64
N VAL A 131 18.17 -12.53 15.15
CA VAL A 131 16.92 -12.62 15.91
C VAL A 131 15.83 -13.29 15.08
N ARG A 132 14.70 -13.61 15.71
CA ARG A 132 13.51 -14.06 15.01
C ARG A 132 12.31 -13.25 15.44
N ILE A 133 11.61 -12.72 14.45
CA ILE A 133 10.35 -12.00 14.66
C ILE A 133 9.25 -13.05 14.78
N ASP A 134 8.56 -13.05 15.91
CA ASP A 134 7.53 -14.05 16.19
C ASP A 134 6.38 -13.97 15.21
N GLN A 135 5.91 -12.75 14.94
CA GLN A 135 4.79 -12.49 14.04
C GLN A 135 4.95 -11.13 13.36
N LEU A 136 4.66 -11.08 12.06
CA LEU A 136 4.61 -9.86 11.26
C LEU A 136 3.48 -9.97 10.24
N THR A 137 2.62 -8.96 10.12
CA THR A 137 1.52 -8.96 9.16
C THR A 137 1.72 -7.89 8.08
N ILE A 138 1.58 -8.26 6.81
CA ILE A 138 1.66 -7.37 5.66
C ILE A 138 0.38 -7.55 4.84
N GLY A 139 -0.37 -6.47 4.63
CA GLY A 139 -1.73 -6.59 4.09
C GLY A 139 -2.53 -7.56 4.96
N ASP A 140 -3.08 -8.62 4.35
CA ASP A 140 -3.81 -9.67 5.07
C ASP A 140 -2.95 -10.92 5.33
N LYS A 141 -1.69 -10.95 4.89
CA LYS A 141 -0.80 -12.11 5.09
C LYS A 141 0.00 -11.95 6.38
N THR A 142 -0.10 -12.96 7.25
CA THR A 142 0.69 -13.03 8.48
C THR A 142 1.83 -14.04 8.31
N PHE A 143 3.04 -13.58 8.65
CA PHE A 143 4.26 -14.35 8.69
C PHE A 143 4.64 -14.66 10.13
N TYR A 144 5.21 -15.85 10.35
CA TYR A 144 5.61 -16.31 11.67
C TYR A 144 7.08 -16.72 11.66
N ASN A 145 7.75 -16.56 12.80
CA ASN A 145 9.13 -17.02 13.03
C ASN A 145 10.10 -16.53 11.92
N VAL A 146 9.96 -15.27 11.55
CA VAL A 146 10.69 -14.66 10.43
C VAL A 146 12.14 -14.40 10.85
N LYS A 147 13.09 -14.85 10.04
CA LYS A 147 14.52 -14.61 10.27
C LYS A 147 14.84 -13.13 10.06
N ALA A 148 15.46 -12.52 11.06
CA ALA A 148 15.92 -11.15 10.99
C ALA A 148 17.27 -11.01 11.70
N HIS A 149 17.88 -9.84 11.58
CA HIS A 149 19.03 -9.46 12.38
C HIS A 149 18.93 -8.00 12.79
N VAL A 150 19.40 -7.66 13.98
CA VAL A 150 19.47 -6.28 14.47
C VAL A 150 20.86 -5.74 14.15
N VAL A 151 20.93 -4.71 13.35
CA VAL A 151 22.21 -4.09 12.97
C VAL A 151 22.73 -3.26 14.14
N TYR A 152 24.04 -3.34 14.41
CA TYR A 152 24.65 -2.62 15.53
C TYR A 152 24.65 -1.10 15.29
N ASP A 153 25.02 -0.64 14.09
CA ASP A 153 25.06 0.79 13.77
C ASP A 153 24.86 1.03 12.26
N GLY A 154 24.62 2.27 11.84
CA GLY A 154 24.64 2.67 10.43
C GLY A 154 23.48 2.15 9.58
N LEU A 155 22.35 1.80 10.20
CA LEU A 155 21.11 1.51 9.50
C LEU A 155 20.02 2.50 9.92
N ASP A 156 19.61 3.36 9.00
CA ASP A 156 18.63 4.42 9.25
C ASP A 156 17.18 3.93 9.19
N ILE A 157 16.91 2.92 8.35
CA ILE A 157 15.60 2.31 8.20
C ILE A 157 15.72 0.79 8.11
N SER A 158 14.77 0.07 8.71
CA SER A 158 14.73 -1.38 8.63
C SER A 158 14.56 -1.83 7.17
N LEU A 159 15.26 -2.89 6.79
CA LEU A 159 15.27 -3.44 5.43
C LEU A 159 14.48 -4.73 5.38
N LEU A 160 13.71 -4.91 4.33
CA LEU A 160 13.00 -6.13 4.02
C LEU A 160 13.67 -6.78 2.81
N GLY A 161 14.36 -7.89 3.09
CA GLY A 161 15.09 -8.66 2.10
C GLY A 161 14.24 -9.69 1.36
N MET A 162 14.85 -10.32 0.36
CA MET A 162 14.17 -11.24 -0.56
C MET A 162 13.59 -12.48 0.13
N SER A 163 14.16 -12.98 1.23
CA SER A 163 13.61 -14.15 1.94
C SER A 163 12.18 -13.99 2.46
N LEU A 164 11.71 -12.76 2.66
CA LEU A 164 10.31 -12.50 2.99
C LEU A 164 9.48 -12.30 1.72
N ILE A 165 10.03 -11.60 0.71
CA ILE A 165 9.37 -11.40 -0.59
C ILE A 165 9.07 -12.75 -1.27
N ASP A 166 10.00 -13.70 -1.20
CA ASP A 166 9.87 -15.04 -1.80
C ASP A 166 8.80 -15.91 -1.12
N GLN A 167 8.25 -15.49 0.02
CA GLN A 167 7.13 -16.18 0.69
C GLN A 167 5.75 -15.69 0.23
N PHE A 168 5.71 -14.63 -0.58
CA PHE A 168 4.52 -14.28 -1.35
C PHE A 168 4.32 -15.28 -2.49
N LYS A 169 3.08 -15.44 -2.93
CA LYS A 169 2.73 -16.34 -4.03
C LYS A 169 3.40 -15.90 -5.34
N ASP A 170 3.48 -14.60 -5.57
CA ASP A 170 4.11 -13.97 -6.72
C ASP A 170 4.47 -12.52 -6.38
N PHE A 171 5.51 -11.99 -7.03
CA PHE A 171 5.82 -10.56 -6.98
C PHE A 171 6.19 -10.02 -8.35
N LYS A 172 5.81 -8.77 -8.61
CA LYS A 172 6.12 -8.08 -9.86
C LYS A 172 6.63 -6.68 -9.59
N ILE A 173 7.84 -6.39 -10.04
CA ILE A 173 8.41 -5.06 -10.03
C ILE A 173 8.26 -4.45 -11.43
N THR A 174 7.73 -3.24 -11.48
CA THR A 174 7.68 -2.39 -12.68
C THR A 174 8.46 -1.10 -12.42
N LYS A 175 8.46 -0.18 -13.41
CA LYS A 175 9.15 1.10 -13.25
C LYS A 175 8.64 1.85 -12.02
N ASP A 176 7.34 1.91 -11.76
CA ASP A 176 6.79 2.78 -10.72
C ASP A 176 6.03 2.01 -9.62
N MET A 177 5.88 0.70 -9.75
CA MET A 177 5.09 -0.11 -8.82
C MET A 177 5.78 -1.44 -8.49
N LEU A 178 5.63 -1.88 -7.25
CA LEU A 178 5.86 -3.24 -6.81
C LEU A 178 4.53 -3.84 -6.37
N ILE A 179 4.22 -5.02 -6.90
CA ILE A 179 3.01 -5.76 -6.62
C ILE A 179 3.41 -7.05 -5.92
N LEU A 180 2.79 -7.35 -4.77
CA LEU A 180 2.98 -8.60 -4.02
C LEU A 180 1.63 -9.32 -3.94
N ASN A 181 1.59 -10.58 -4.36
CA ASN A 181 0.40 -11.42 -4.33
C ASN A 181 0.56 -12.49 -3.25
N TYR A 182 -0.44 -12.71 -2.40
CA TYR A 182 -0.38 -13.66 -1.28
C TYR A 182 -1.32 -14.85 -1.36
#